data_AF-A0A1D8USB1-F1
#
_entry.id   AF-A0A1D8USB1-F1
#
_cell.length_a   1.000
_cell.length_b   1.000
_cell.length_c   1.000
_cell.angle_alpha   90.00
_cell.angle_beta   90.00
_cell.angle_gamma   90.00
#
_symmetry.space_group_name_H-M   'P 1'
#
loop_
_entity.id
_entity.type
_entity.pdbx_description
1 polymer ?
#
loop_
_entity_poly.entity_id
_entity_poly.type
_entity_poly.pdbx_seq_one_letter_code
_entity_poly.pdbx_strand_id
1 'polypeptide(L)'
;MAANPLEPNPARDAKIRAKAEELWKADGAPHCGPQTYLEQASEIIGMEENPNAGEIPVKDLPDPEFADTQVEDARIQENLGEFPERLTDQGDRDHFPEKENERNAQ
;
A
#
# COMPACT_ATOMS: atom_id res chain seq x y z
N MET A 1 12.21 8.02 -16.67
CA MET A 1 10.93 7.29 -16.84
C MET A 1 11.23 5.84 -16.51
N ALA A 2 10.52 5.24 -15.54
CA ALA A 2 10.68 3.82 -15.25
C ALA A 2 10.25 3.01 -16.47
N ALA A 3 10.97 1.94 -16.79
CA ALA A 3 10.57 1.01 -17.85
C ALA A 3 9.19 0.43 -17.50
N ASN A 4 8.28 0.38 -18.47
CA ASN A 4 6.95 -0.17 -18.25
C ASN A 4 7.07 -1.66 -17.87
N PRO A 5 6.62 -2.09 -16.68
CA PRO A 5 6.79 -3.46 -16.20
C PRO A 5 5.96 -4.49 -16.98
N LEU A 6 5.02 -4.04 -17.82
CA LEU A 6 4.22 -4.89 -18.70
C LEU A 6 4.85 -5.10 -20.08
N GLU A 7 5.95 -4.40 -20.40
CA GLU A 7 6.67 -4.62 -21.65
C GLU A 7 7.35 -6.00 -21.65
N PRO A 8 7.30 -6.74 -22.78
CA PRO A 8 7.99 -8.02 -22.89
C PRO A 8 9.49 -7.85 -22.65
N ASN A 9 10.03 -8.58 -21.68
CA ASN A 9 11.46 -8.56 -21.36
C ASN A 9 12.01 -9.99 -21.37
N PRO A 10 12.75 -10.39 -22.43
CA PRO A 10 13.29 -11.75 -22.55
C PRO A 10 14.19 -12.18 -21.38
N ALA A 11 14.90 -11.24 -20.75
CA ALA A 11 15.73 -11.54 -19.60
C ALA A 11 14.87 -11.85 -18.36
N ARG A 12 13.77 -11.13 -18.17
CA ARG A 12 12.80 -11.40 -17.09
C ARG A 12 12.09 -12.73 -17.33
N ASP A 13 11.65 -13.00 -18.55
CA ASP A 13 11.01 -14.27 -18.91
C ASP A 13 11.93 -15.47 -18.66
N ALA A 14 13.24 -15.32 -18.92
CA ALA A 14 14.22 -16.36 -18.62
C ALA A 14 14.35 -16.62 -17.11
N LYS A 15 14.33 -15.58 -16.26
CA LYS A 15 14.32 -15.73 -14.79
C LYS A 15 13.07 -16.46 -14.32
N ILE A 16 11.89 -16.09 -14.85
CA ILE A 16 10.61 -16.71 -14.50
C ILE A 16 10.65 -18.21 -14.84
N ARG A 17 11.13 -18.58 -16.03
CA ARG A 17 11.25 -20.00 -16.42
C ARG A 17 12.22 -20.77 -15.51
N ALA A 18 13.35 -20.17 -15.16
CA ALA A 18 14.31 -20.79 -14.25
C ALA A 18 13.72 -20.99 -12.83
N LYS A 19 13.01 -19.98 -12.31
CA LYS A 19 12.33 -20.07 -11.02
C LYS A 19 11.19 -21.11 -11.03
N ALA A 20 10.46 -21.22 -12.13
CA ALA A 20 9.43 -22.25 -12.29
C ALA A 20 10.02 -23.67 -12.30
N GLU A 21 11.18 -23.86 -12.93
CA GLU A 21 11.92 -25.13 -12.88
C GLU A 21 12.44 -25.46 -11.47
N GLU A 22 12.90 -24.46 -10.73
CA GLU A 22 13.30 -24.59 -9.33
C GLU A 22 12.13 -25.04 -8.45
N LEU A 23 10.97 -24.36 -8.54
CA LEU A 23 9.76 -24.70 -7.79
C LEU A 23 9.27 -26.12 -8.09
N TRP A 24 9.23 -26.49 -9.37
CA TRP A 24 8.83 -27.82 -9.80
C TRP A 24 9.76 -28.91 -9.25
N LYS A 25 11.08 -28.68 -9.26
CA LYS A 25 12.04 -29.63 -8.67
C LYS A 25 11.91 -29.70 -7.16
N ALA A 26 11.67 -28.57 -6.49
CA ALA A 26 11.47 -28.52 -5.04
C ALA A 26 10.22 -29.32 -4.62
N ASP A 27 9.18 -29.34 -5.45
CA ASP A 27 7.95 -30.12 -5.23
C ASP A 27 8.05 -31.59 -5.68
N GLY A 28 9.27 -32.09 -5.95
CA GLY A 28 9.51 -33.48 -6.31
C GLY A 28 9.23 -33.81 -7.78
N ALA A 29 9.22 -32.81 -8.65
CA ALA A 29 9.08 -32.96 -10.10
C ALA A 29 7.80 -33.72 -10.54
N PRO A 30 6.59 -33.27 -10.14
CA PRO A 30 5.34 -33.90 -10.54
C PRO A 30 5.12 -33.89 -12.06
N HIS A 31 4.24 -34.77 -12.55
CA HIS A 31 4.05 -34.99 -14.00
C HIS A 31 3.56 -33.76 -14.79
N CYS A 32 2.95 -32.79 -14.12
CA CYS A 32 2.47 -31.55 -14.73
C CYS A 32 3.59 -30.65 -15.31
N GLY A 33 4.85 -30.90 -14.92
CA GLY A 33 6.02 -30.18 -15.43
C GLY A 33 6.16 -28.75 -14.87
N PRO A 34 7.25 -28.05 -15.21
CA PRO A 34 7.53 -26.71 -14.66
C PRO A 34 6.59 -25.61 -15.17
N GLN A 35 5.88 -25.85 -16.28
CA GLN A 35 4.99 -24.85 -16.87
C GLN A 35 3.83 -24.48 -15.93
N THR A 36 3.38 -25.40 -15.08
CA THR A 36 2.32 -25.10 -14.09
C THR A 36 2.76 -24.17 -12.97
N TYR A 37 4.07 -23.96 -12.80
CA TYR A 37 4.64 -23.07 -11.78
C TYR A 37 5.00 -21.69 -12.33
N LEU A 38 4.74 -21.40 -13.61
CA LEU A 38 5.09 -20.11 -14.22
C LEU A 38 4.42 -18.91 -13.56
N GLU A 39 3.16 -19.05 -13.13
CA GLU A 39 2.44 -18.00 -12.42
C GLU A 39 3.14 -17.68 -11.08
N GLN A 40 3.29 -18.69 -10.22
CA GLN A 40 3.96 -18.55 -8.93
C GLN A 40 5.39 -18.01 -9.09
N ALA A 41 6.12 -18.48 -10.10
CA ALA A 41 7.45 -17.96 -10.42
C ALA A 41 7.42 -16.49 -10.84
N SER A 42 6.43 -16.07 -11.62
CA SER A 42 6.25 -14.67 -12.03
C SER A 42 5.97 -13.75 -10.85
N GLU A 43 5.15 -14.20 -9.89
CA GLU A 43 4.88 -13.45 -8.66
C GLU A 43 6.14 -13.26 -7.82
N ILE A 44 6.91 -14.34 -7.59
CA ILE A 44 8.16 -14.30 -6.83
C ILE A 44 9.15 -13.32 -7.46
N ILE A 45 9.40 -13.44 -8.78
CA ILE A 45 10.29 -12.53 -9.48
C ILE A 45 9.78 -11.08 -9.42
N GLY A 46 8.45 -10.87 -9.50
CA GLY A 46 7.84 -9.55 -9.37
C GLY A 46 8.12 -8.89 -8.01
N MET A 47 7.96 -9.65 -6.93
CA MET A 47 8.26 -9.20 -5.56
C MET A 47 9.76 -8.93 -5.36
N GLU A 48 10.64 -9.80 -5.88
CA GLU A 48 12.09 -9.62 -5.79
C GLU A 48 12.58 -8.39 -6.57
N GLU A 49 12.01 -8.12 -7.75
CA GLU A 49 12.41 -6.98 -8.59
C GLU A 49 11.88 -5.64 -8.05
N ASN A 50 10.76 -5.65 -7.32
CA ASN A 50 10.14 -4.45 -6.79
C ASN A 50 9.72 -4.64 -5.32
N PRO A 51 10.67 -4.78 -4.38
CA PRO A 51 10.37 -5.10 -2.99
C PRO A 51 9.54 -4.02 -2.29
N ASN A 52 9.70 -2.77 -2.72
CA ASN A 52 8.99 -1.62 -2.17
C ASN A 52 7.83 -1.18 -3.07
N ALA A 53 7.36 -2.05 -3.98
CA ALA A 53 6.21 -1.74 -4.82
C ALA A 53 4.97 -1.47 -3.94
N GLY A 54 4.32 -0.33 -4.17
CA GLY A 54 3.15 0.08 -3.38
C GLY A 54 3.49 0.80 -2.07
N GLU A 55 4.76 0.97 -1.74
CA GLU A 55 5.18 1.78 -0.59
C GLU A 55 5.30 3.25 -0.98
N ILE A 56 4.92 4.13 -0.04
CA ILE A 56 5.22 5.56 -0.10
C ILE A 56 6.26 5.82 0.99
N PRO A 57 7.50 6.20 0.63
CA PRO A 57 8.52 6.53 1.63
C PRO A 57 8.03 7.67 2.51
N VAL A 58 8.04 7.45 3.83
CA VAL A 58 7.80 8.52 4.80
C VAL A 58 9.06 9.38 4.86
N LYS A 59 8.90 10.70 4.68
CA LYS A 59 10.03 11.65 4.69
C LYS A 59 10.51 11.94 6.11
N ASP A 60 9.57 12.08 7.04
CA ASP A 60 9.82 12.49 8.42
C ASP A 60 9.04 11.56 9.36
N LEU A 61 9.73 11.01 10.37
CA LEU A 61 9.07 10.31 11.45
C LEU A 61 8.42 11.35 12.40
N PRO A 62 7.31 11.00 13.07
CA PRO A 62 6.75 11.86 14.12
C PRO A 62 7.77 12.05 15.24
N ASP A 63 7.62 13.13 16.02
CA ASP A 63 8.44 13.35 17.21
C ASP A 63 8.37 12.10 18.12
N PRO A 64 9.50 11.59 18.64
CA PRO A 64 9.50 10.44 19.55
C PRO A 64 8.50 10.52 20.70
N GLU A 65 8.15 11.72 21.17
CA GLU A 65 7.13 11.90 22.22
C GLU A 65 5.72 11.43 21.80
N PHE A 66 5.46 11.37 20.49
CA PHE A 66 4.19 10.92 19.89
C PHE A 66 4.29 9.54 19.23
N ALA A 67 5.38 8.80 19.40
CA ALA A 67 5.60 7.52 18.71
C ALA A 67 4.49 6.48 18.97
N ASP A 68 3.90 6.48 20.17
CA ASP A 68 2.79 5.60 20.56
C ASP A 68 1.42 6.29 20.48
N THR A 69 1.36 7.52 19.99
CA THR A 69 0.13 8.30 19.87
C THR A 69 -0.38 8.29 18.44
N GLN A 70 -1.60 7.80 18.23
CA GLN A 70 -2.28 7.94 16.95
C GLN A 70 -2.70 9.41 16.78
N VAL A 71 -1.93 10.17 15.99
CA VAL A 71 -2.28 11.55 15.62
C VAL A 71 -3.00 11.51 14.28
N GLU A 72 -4.32 11.73 14.29
CA GLU A 72 -5.12 11.87 13.07
C GLU A 72 -5.20 13.34 12.62
N ASP A 73 -5.42 13.54 11.33
CA ASP A 73 -5.65 14.88 10.77
C ASP A 73 -7.01 15.40 11.21
N ALA A 74 -7.03 16.51 11.95
CA ALA A 74 -8.25 17.11 12.50
C ALA A 74 -9.31 17.39 11.41
N ARG A 75 -8.90 17.65 10.15
CA ARG A 75 -9.80 17.90 9.02
C ARG A 75 -10.67 16.70 8.65
N ILE A 76 -10.30 15.49 9.04
CA ILE A 76 -11.11 14.28 8.83
C ILE A 76 -12.45 14.41 9.58
N GLN A 77 -12.48 15.14 10.69
CA GLN A 77 -13.68 15.33 11.51
C GLN A 77 -14.71 16.26 10.87
N GLU A 78 -14.28 17.17 9.99
CA GLU A 78 -15.15 18.13 9.29
C GLU A 78 -16.15 17.43 8.34
N ASN A 79 -15.88 16.18 7.95
CA ASN A 79 -16.72 15.40 7.03
C ASN A 79 -17.30 14.14 7.69
N LEU A 80 -17.57 14.17 9.00
CA LEU A 80 -18.21 13.06 9.73
C LEU A 80 -19.74 13.02 9.58
N GLY A 81 -20.28 13.57 8.49
CA GLY A 81 -21.69 13.40 8.13
C GLY A 81 -22.55 14.65 8.15
N GLU A 82 -22.04 15.80 7.70
CA GLU A 82 -22.92 16.93 7.36
C GLU A 82 -23.84 16.53 6.19
N PHE A 83 -25.06 16.12 6.52
CA PHE A 83 -26.13 15.98 5.55
C PHE A 83 -26.78 17.35 5.32
N PRO A 84 -27.09 17.74 4.06
CA PRO A 84 -27.78 18.99 3.78
C PRO A 84 -29.09 19.10 4.60
N GLU A 85 -29.09 20.09 5.50
CA GLU A 85 -30.07 20.38 6.53
C GLU A 85 -31.53 20.22 6.06
N ARG A 86 -32.29 19.32 6.69
CA ARG A 86 -33.74 19.51 6.92
C ARG A 86 -34.31 18.90 8.20
N LEU A 87 -33.52 18.21 9.02
CA LEU A 87 -33.97 17.70 10.33
C LEU A 87 -32.77 17.68 11.28
N THR A 88 -32.55 18.77 12.01
CA THR A 88 -31.54 18.80 13.07
C THR A 88 -32.01 17.95 14.25
N ASP A 89 -31.31 16.86 14.57
CA ASP A 89 -31.55 16.01 15.77
C ASP A 89 -30.55 16.38 16.88
N GLN A 90 -30.77 15.92 18.12
CA GLN A 90 -30.03 16.29 19.33
C GLN A 90 -28.50 16.04 19.29
N GLY A 91 -27.97 15.42 18.22
CA GLY A 91 -26.54 15.26 17.93
C GLY A 91 -25.88 16.44 17.21
N ASP A 92 -26.64 17.46 16.78
CA ASP A 92 -26.12 18.67 16.09
C ASP A 92 -25.46 19.68 17.04
N ARG A 93 -24.83 19.20 18.11
CA ARG A 93 -24.02 20.03 18.99
C ARG A 93 -22.57 19.65 18.80
N ASP A 94 -21.71 20.66 18.75
CA ASP A 94 -20.27 20.44 18.75
C ASP A 94 -19.87 19.72 20.03
N HIS A 95 -19.48 18.45 19.87
CA HIS A 95 -19.09 17.56 20.97
C HIS A 95 -17.58 17.60 21.25
N PHE A 96 -16.81 18.40 20.50
CA PHE A 96 -15.36 18.40 20.55
C PHE A 96 -14.82 19.82 20.80
N PRO A 97 -13.83 19.98 21.70
CA PRO A 97 -13.16 21.26 21.87
C PRO A 97 -12.32 21.59 20.64
N GLU A 98 -12.69 22.66 19.92
CA GLU A 98 -11.87 23.22 18.86
C GLU A 98 -10.60 23.85 19.46
N LYS A 99 -9.44 23.42 18.97
CA LYS A 99 -8.19 24.16 19.13
C LYS A 99 -7.72 24.60 17.75
N GLU A 100 -8.16 25.77 17.34
CA GLU A 100 -7.55 26.46 16.21
C GLU A 100 -6.12 26.83 16.62
N ASN A 101 -5.12 26.16 16.03
CA ASN A 101 -3.72 26.51 16.25
C ASN A 101 -3.44 27.79 15.44
N GLU A 102 -3.55 28.96 16.07
CA GLU A 102 -3.16 30.28 15.52
C GLU A 102 -1.63 30.40 15.31
N ARG A 103 -1.07 29.57 14.45
CA ARG A 103 0.30 29.73 13.95
C ARG A 103 0.25 29.73 12.43
N ASN A 104 -0.29 30.81 11.86
CA ASN A 104 0.08 31.39 10.56
C ASN A 104 -0.76 32.65 10.30
N ALA A 105 -0.42 33.74 11.00
CA ALA A 105 -0.77 35.10 10.59
C ALA A 105 0.52 35.93 10.56
N GLN A 106 1.23 35.89 9.43
CA GLN A 106 2.19 36.90 8.99
C GLN A 106 2.02 37.12 7.50
#